data_AF-A0A660TGS3-F1
#
_entry.id   AF-A0A660TGS3-F1
#
_cell.length_a   1.000
_cell.length_b   1.000
_cell.length_c   1.000
_cell.angle_alpha   90.00
_cell.angle_beta   90.00
_cell.angle_gamma   90.00
#
_symmetry.space_group_name_H-M   'P 1'
#
loop_
_entity.id
_entity.type
_entity.pdbx_description
1 polymer ?
#
loop_
_entity_poly.entity_id
_entity_poly.type
_entity_poly.pdbx_seq_one_letter_code
_entity_poly.pdbx_strand_id
1 'polypeptide(L)'
;RMMDFIYSDEGRMLMNFGVEGDTYTLKGGKPVYTDKITANPEGLGFHESLVTNGMQWKIGMQQDLEYEKQFANAIATAARIDYMDNYIVEEFPVLSFTEDEQVVINDKFSQMRSYVLETTARAMVGAIPTSEFESSMSELDKMGLADVTAIYQAAYNRKMK
;
A
#
# COMPACT_ATOMS: atom_id res chain seq x y z
N ARG A 1 -13.26 18.42 -11.10
CA ARG A 1 -13.27 19.63 -10.26
C ARG A 1 -12.77 19.33 -8.85
N MET A 2 -13.44 18.49 -8.04
CA MET A 2 -12.92 18.13 -6.70
C MET A 2 -11.60 17.34 -6.77
N MET A 3 -11.56 16.25 -7.56
CA MET A 3 -10.31 15.48 -7.73
C MET A 3 -9.22 16.33 -8.36
N ASP A 4 -9.57 17.14 -9.36
CA ASP A 4 -8.64 18.08 -10.00
C ASP A 4 -8.00 19.07 -8.99
N PHE A 5 -8.80 19.61 -8.06
CA PHE A 5 -8.30 20.44 -6.97
C PHE A 5 -7.30 19.70 -6.07
N ILE A 6 -7.56 18.44 -5.72
CA ILE A 6 -6.65 17.63 -4.88
C ILE A 6 -5.24 17.52 -5.50
N TYR A 7 -5.13 17.61 -6.83
CA TYR A 7 -3.86 17.58 -7.57
C TYR A 7 -3.30 18.98 -7.90
N SER A 8 -3.99 20.07 -7.55
CA SER A 8 -3.42 21.42 -7.62
C SER A 8 -2.36 21.62 -6.52
N ASP A 9 -1.53 22.64 -6.62
CA ASP A 9 -0.53 22.95 -5.60
C ASP A 9 -1.18 23.22 -4.23
N GLU A 10 -2.33 23.92 -4.22
CA GLU A 10 -3.11 24.19 -3.01
C GLU A 10 -3.73 22.93 -2.43
N GLY A 11 -4.32 22.07 -3.27
CA GLY A 11 -4.89 20.81 -2.80
C GLY A 11 -3.81 19.85 -2.30
N ARG A 12 -2.66 19.79 -2.98
CA ARG A 12 -1.51 18.98 -2.53
C ARG A 12 -1.01 19.46 -1.18
N MET A 13 -0.91 20.78 -0.97
CA MET A 13 -0.54 21.37 0.30
C MET A 13 -1.54 21.04 1.40
N LEU A 14 -2.84 21.19 1.12
CA LEU A 14 -3.91 20.88 2.06
C LEU A 14 -3.91 19.39 2.46
N MET A 15 -3.81 18.49 1.49
CA MET A 15 -3.89 17.06 1.75
C MET A 15 -2.66 16.50 2.45
N ASN A 16 -1.48 17.10 2.25
CA ASN A 16 -0.25 16.65 2.89
C ASN A 16 0.03 17.36 4.22
N PHE A 17 -0.19 18.68 4.31
CA PHE A 17 0.25 19.52 5.42
C PHE A 17 -0.88 20.21 6.18
N GLY A 18 -2.08 20.26 5.62
CA GLY A 18 -3.28 20.80 6.26
C GLY A 18 -3.41 22.31 6.04
N VAL A 19 -3.65 23.05 7.12
CA VAL A 19 -3.95 24.49 7.08
C VAL A 19 -2.76 25.29 7.63
N GLU A 20 -2.31 26.28 6.85
CA GLU A 20 -1.21 27.17 7.27
C GLU A 20 -1.62 27.98 8.52
N GLY A 21 -0.71 28.07 9.49
CA GLY A 21 -0.91 28.71 10.78
C GLY A 21 -1.54 27.80 11.84
N ASP A 22 -2.10 26.65 11.46
CA ASP A 22 -2.69 25.67 12.37
C ASP A 22 -1.84 24.39 12.44
N THR A 23 -1.80 23.62 11.35
CA THR A 23 -1.09 22.34 11.29
C THR A 23 0.35 22.51 10.79
N TYR A 24 0.65 23.55 10.00
CA TYR A 24 1.99 23.87 9.55
C TYR A 24 2.23 25.39 9.42
N THR A 25 3.49 25.80 9.30
CA THR A 25 3.91 27.18 8.98
C THR A 25 4.97 27.15 7.88
N LEU A 26 5.10 28.22 7.09
CA LEU A 26 6.17 28.33 6.10
C LEU A 26 7.47 28.84 6.73
N LYS A 27 8.54 28.04 6.66
CA LYS A 27 9.90 28.45 7.05
C LYS A 27 10.82 28.29 5.85
N GLY A 28 11.35 29.41 5.33
CA GLY A 28 12.19 29.40 4.13
C GLY A 28 11.47 28.87 2.89
N GLY A 29 10.16 29.13 2.78
CA GLY A 29 9.32 28.65 1.67
C GLY A 29 8.94 27.17 1.73
N LYS A 30 9.29 26.46 2.81
CA LYS A 30 8.93 25.06 3.02
C LYS A 30 7.89 24.92 4.14
N PRO A 31 6.89 24.03 4.00
CA PRO A 31 5.95 23.75 5.07
C PRO A 31 6.67 23.04 6.22
N VAL A 32 6.48 23.53 7.44
CA VAL A 32 7.01 22.93 8.67
C VAL A 32 5.86 22.72 9.65
N TYR A 33 5.64 21.48 10.07
CA TYR A 33 4.56 21.14 10.99
C TYR A 33 4.69 21.86 12.34
N THR A 34 3.54 22.21 12.92
CA THR A 34 3.45 22.81 14.26
C THR A 34 3.43 21.72 15.33
N ASP A 35 3.54 22.14 16.60
CA ASP A 35 3.44 21.26 17.76
C ASP A 35 2.11 20.52 17.85
N LYS A 36 1.05 21.03 17.20
CA LYS A 36 -0.23 20.33 17.06
C LYS A 36 -0.07 18.94 16.44
N ILE A 37 0.90 18.79 15.54
CA ILE A 37 1.21 17.56 14.81
C ILE A 37 2.43 16.84 15.41
N THR A 38 3.52 17.57 15.68
CA THR A 38 4.78 16.96 16.15
C THR A 38 4.77 16.58 17.62
N ALA A 39 3.96 17.25 18.43
CA ALA A 39 3.85 17.08 19.88
C ALA A 39 2.38 17.16 20.30
N ASN A 40 1.54 16.37 19.63
CA ASN A 40 0.10 16.42 19.80
C ASN A 40 -0.30 16.27 21.30
N PRO A 41 -1.13 17.17 21.85
CA PRO A 41 -1.43 17.21 23.29
C PRO A 41 -2.22 16.00 23.79
N GLU A 42 -2.86 15.24 22.91
CA GLU A 42 -3.59 14.01 23.23
C GLU A 42 -2.68 12.76 23.20
N GLY A 43 -1.38 12.94 22.92
CA GLY A 43 -0.40 11.85 22.86
C GLY A 43 -0.46 11.02 21.58
N LEU A 44 -1.15 11.50 20.55
CA LEU A 44 -1.23 10.84 19.25
C LEU A 44 0.14 10.79 18.59
N GLY A 45 0.44 9.66 17.92
CA GLY A 45 1.61 9.57 17.06
C GLY A 45 1.52 10.55 15.89
N PHE A 46 2.67 10.92 15.31
CA PHE A 46 2.73 11.92 14.23
C PHE A 46 1.75 11.63 13.07
N HIS A 47 1.76 10.41 12.52
CA HIS A 47 0.87 10.04 11.41
C HIS A 47 -0.61 10.02 11.83
N GLU A 48 -0.91 9.58 13.04
CA GLU A 48 -2.27 9.57 13.57
C GLU A 48 -2.80 11.01 13.74
N SER A 49 -1.95 11.92 14.22
CA SER A 49 -2.28 13.34 14.33
C SER A 49 -2.61 13.96 12.96
N LEU A 50 -1.88 13.59 11.90
CA LEU A 50 -2.19 14.02 10.53
C LEU A 50 -3.58 13.55 10.09
N VAL A 51 -3.86 12.25 10.24
CA VAL A 51 -5.11 11.65 9.78
C VAL A 51 -6.32 12.22 10.52
N THR A 52 -6.22 12.42 11.84
CA THR A 52 -7.29 13.02 12.66
C THR A 52 -7.58 14.47 12.25
N ASN A 53 -6.60 15.18 11.70
CA ASN A 53 -6.76 16.53 11.16
C ASN A 53 -7.09 16.56 9.65
N GLY A 54 -7.48 15.41 9.06
CA GLY A 54 -7.96 15.34 7.67
C GLY A 54 -6.86 15.27 6.59
N MET A 55 -5.60 15.10 6.99
CA MET A 55 -4.47 14.95 6.07
C MET A 55 -4.14 13.46 5.83
N GLN A 56 -3.36 13.16 4.79
CA GLN A 56 -2.88 11.80 4.46
C GLN A 56 -3.99 10.75 4.34
N TRP A 57 -5.22 11.19 4.06
CA TRP A 57 -6.32 10.29 3.81
C TRP A 57 -6.12 9.58 2.47
N LYS A 58 -6.46 8.28 2.41
CA LYS A 58 -6.31 7.44 1.22
C LYS A 58 -7.40 7.72 0.16
N ILE A 59 -7.66 8.99 -0.11
CA ILE A 59 -8.36 9.46 -1.31
C ILE A 59 -7.33 9.61 -2.43
N GLY A 60 -7.72 9.51 -3.69
CA GLY A 60 -6.76 9.64 -4.80
C GLY A 60 -6.06 11.01 -4.76
N MET A 61 -4.88 11.08 -4.16
CA MET A 61 -4.09 12.28 -3.92
C MET A 61 -2.62 12.04 -4.29
N GLN A 62 -1.90 13.12 -4.58
CA GLN A 62 -0.45 13.06 -4.73
C GLN A 62 0.22 13.31 -3.39
N GLN A 63 0.90 12.29 -2.87
CA GLN A 63 1.68 12.39 -1.64
C GLN A 63 2.98 13.18 -1.88
N ASP A 64 3.35 14.05 -0.93
CA ASP A 64 4.54 14.92 -1.02
C ASP A 64 5.66 14.44 -0.08
N LEU A 65 6.78 13.97 -0.62
CA LEU A 65 7.89 13.42 0.18
C LEU A 65 8.42 14.37 1.28
N GLU A 66 8.24 15.69 1.18
CA GLU A 66 8.65 16.62 2.24
C GLU A 66 7.84 16.43 3.53
N TYR A 67 6.62 15.88 3.47
CA TYR A 67 5.82 15.55 4.66
C TYR A 67 6.52 14.45 5.47
N GLU A 68 7.00 13.41 4.80
CA GLU A 68 7.58 12.21 5.42
C GLU A 68 8.96 12.51 6.04
N LYS A 69 9.72 13.44 5.44
CA LYS A 69 11.02 13.89 5.95
C LYS A 69 10.94 14.55 7.33
N GLN A 70 9.79 15.13 7.69
CA GLN A 70 9.60 15.78 8.99
C GLN A 70 9.22 14.79 10.10
N PHE A 71 8.77 13.60 9.69
CA PHE A 71 8.47 12.49 10.58
C PHE A 71 9.72 11.62 10.85
N ALA A 72 10.52 11.34 9.82
CA ALA A 72 11.66 10.45 9.92
C ALA A 72 12.85 11.13 10.62
N ASN A 73 13.32 10.55 11.72
CA ASN A 73 14.59 10.95 12.33
C ASN A 73 15.78 10.45 11.48
N ALA A 74 16.99 10.96 11.77
CA ALA A 74 18.19 10.63 10.99
C ALA A 74 18.49 9.11 10.92
N ILE A 75 18.16 8.36 11.98
CA ILE A 75 18.34 6.90 12.03
C ILE A 75 17.37 6.22 11.05
N ALA A 76 16.09 6.60 11.10
CA ALA A 76 15.07 6.08 10.21
C ALA A 76 15.34 6.46 8.74
N THR A 77 15.83 7.68 8.47
CA THR A 77 16.23 8.11 7.12
C THR A 77 17.40 7.28 6.60
N ALA A 78 18.46 7.08 7.40
CA ALA A 78 19.61 6.29 6.99
C ALA A 78 19.22 4.82 6.74
N ALA A 79 18.42 4.23 7.63
CA ALA A 79 17.91 2.87 7.48
C ALA A 79 17.03 2.73 6.22
N ARG A 80 16.17 3.72 5.93
CA ARG A 80 15.36 3.72 4.71
C ARG A 80 16.22 3.70 3.45
N ILE A 81 17.23 4.56 3.38
CA ILE A 81 18.13 4.62 2.23
C ILE A 81 18.86 3.28 2.06
N ASP A 82 19.42 2.74 3.14
CA ASP A 82 20.06 1.43 3.13
C ASP A 82 19.11 0.33 2.61
N TYR A 83 17.86 0.34 3.07
CA TYR A 83 16.86 -0.62 2.61
C TYR A 83 16.51 -0.46 1.13
N MET A 84 16.31 0.77 0.68
CA MET A 84 16.00 1.07 -0.72
C MET A 84 17.12 0.65 -1.67
N ASP A 85 18.38 0.81 -1.24
CA ASP A 85 19.54 0.50 -2.06
C ASP A 85 19.90 -0.99 -2.06
N ASN A 86 19.64 -1.70 -0.95
CA ASN A 86 20.18 -3.05 -0.74
C ASN A 86 19.14 -4.17 -0.63
N TYR A 87 17.88 -3.89 -0.27
CA TYR A 87 16.92 -4.95 0.08
C TYR A 87 15.59 -4.90 -0.71
N ILE A 88 15.27 -3.79 -1.39
CA ILE A 88 14.06 -3.70 -2.21
C ILE A 88 14.23 -4.55 -3.48
N VAL A 89 13.37 -5.56 -3.61
CA VAL A 89 13.23 -6.35 -4.83
C VAL A 89 12.18 -5.73 -5.73
N GLU A 90 12.31 -5.94 -7.04
CA GLU A 90 11.33 -5.44 -8.01
C GLU A 90 9.93 -6.02 -7.71
N GLU A 91 8.94 -5.13 -7.62
CA GLU A 91 7.56 -5.53 -7.37
C GLU A 91 6.98 -6.28 -8.58
N PHE A 92 6.05 -7.21 -8.31
CA PHE A 92 5.28 -7.84 -9.38
C PHE A 92 4.47 -6.76 -10.12
N PRO A 93 4.58 -6.67 -11.46
CA PRO A 93 3.99 -5.57 -12.20
C PRO A 93 2.46 -5.58 -12.14
N VAL A 94 1.84 -4.41 -12.04
CA VAL A 94 0.38 -4.27 -12.19
C VAL A 94 -0.05 -4.73 -13.59
N LEU A 95 -0.85 -5.78 -13.68
CA LEU A 95 -1.32 -6.36 -14.94
C LEU A 95 -2.71 -5.85 -15.31
N SER A 96 -2.96 -5.74 -16.62
CA SER A 96 -4.29 -5.45 -17.17
C SER A 96 -4.88 -6.71 -17.79
N PHE A 97 -6.09 -7.06 -17.35
CA PHE A 97 -6.82 -8.24 -17.82
C PHE A 97 -7.88 -7.86 -18.85
N THR A 98 -8.22 -8.79 -19.75
CA THR A 98 -9.39 -8.64 -20.62
C THR A 98 -10.67 -8.89 -19.82
N GLU A 99 -11.84 -8.55 -20.38
CA GLU A 99 -13.14 -8.80 -19.73
C GLU A 99 -13.33 -10.30 -19.43
N ASP A 100 -13.05 -11.18 -20.39
CA ASP A 100 -13.16 -12.64 -20.22
C ASP A 100 -12.22 -13.18 -19.13
N GLU A 101 -10.98 -12.69 -19.10
CA GLU A 101 -10.00 -13.04 -18.07
C GLU A 101 -10.47 -12.59 -16.68
N GLN A 102 -11.03 -11.39 -16.59
CA GLN A 102 -11.54 -10.85 -15.34
C GLN A 102 -12.72 -11.67 -14.79
N VAL A 103 -13.58 -12.21 -15.65
CA VAL A 103 -14.66 -13.12 -15.25
C VAL A 103 -14.10 -14.38 -14.57
N VAL A 104 -13.09 -15.01 -15.18
CA VAL A 104 -12.46 -16.23 -14.61
C VAL A 104 -11.72 -15.91 -13.30
N ILE A 105 -11.00 -14.79 -13.24
CA ILE A 105 -10.32 -14.33 -12.02
C ILE A 105 -11.35 -14.11 -10.90
N ASN A 106 -12.44 -13.39 -11.17
CA ASN A 106 -13.44 -13.09 -10.15
C ASN A 106 -14.11 -14.35 -9.59
N ASP A 107 -14.38 -15.34 -10.44
CA ASP A 107 -14.98 -16.62 -10.05
C ASP A 107 -14.02 -17.49 -9.23
N LYS A 108 -12.81 -17.72 -9.75
CA LYS A 108 -11.88 -18.73 -9.22
C LYS A 108 -10.88 -18.17 -8.21
N PHE A 109 -10.26 -17.02 -8.50
CA PHE A 109 -9.17 -16.48 -7.69
C PHE A 109 -9.64 -16.04 -6.29
N SER A 110 -10.84 -15.49 -6.17
CA SER A 110 -11.40 -15.07 -4.88
C SER A 110 -11.55 -16.25 -3.91
N GLN A 111 -12.05 -17.39 -4.41
CA GLN A 111 -12.18 -18.61 -3.63
C GLN A 111 -10.81 -19.18 -3.24
N MET A 112 -9.88 -19.26 -4.20
CA MET A 112 -8.51 -19.71 -3.93
C MET A 112 -7.82 -18.86 -2.88
N ARG A 113 -7.93 -17.53 -2.96
CA ARG A 113 -7.35 -16.61 -1.97
C ARG A 113 -7.87 -16.89 -0.56
N SER A 114 -9.17 -17.15 -0.44
CA SER A 114 -9.78 -17.49 0.85
C SER A 114 -9.25 -18.81 1.40
N TYR A 115 -9.17 -19.84 0.55
CA TYR A 115 -8.59 -21.14 0.91
C TYR A 115 -7.13 -21.04 1.35
N VAL A 116 -6.29 -20.28 0.62
CA VAL A 116 -4.88 -20.07 0.97
C VAL A 116 -4.76 -19.36 2.33
N LEU A 117 -5.56 -18.32 2.56
CA LEU A 117 -5.54 -17.59 3.83
C LEU A 117 -5.91 -18.48 5.01
N GLU A 118 -6.98 -19.27 4.89
CA GLU A 118 -7.42 -20.19 5.95
C GLU A 118 -6.39 -21.29 6.20
N THR A 119 -5.91 -21.93 5.14
CA THR A 119 -4.92 -23.02 5.22
C THR A 119 -3.62 -22.52 5.83
N THR A 120 -3.15 -21.34 5.44
CA THR A 120 -1.93 -20.73 5.99
C THR A 120 -2.12 -20.41 7.48
N ALA A 121 -3.25 -19.82 7.87
CA ALA A 121 -3.53 -19.53 9.28
C ALA A 121 -3.55 -20.81 10.13
N ARG A 122 -4.17 -21.88 9.63
CA ARG A 122 -4.18 -23.20 10.29
C ARG A 122 -2.78 -23.82 10.38
N ALA A 123 -1.99 -23.72 9.32
CA ALA A 123 -0.60 -24.19 9.32
C ALA A 123 0.26 -23.43 10.35
N MET A 124 0.11 -22.11 10.46
CA MET A 124 0.85 -21.27 11.42
C MET A 124 0.58 -21.65 12.88
N VAL A 125 -0.64 -22.05 13.21
CA VAL A 125 -1.00 -22.51 14.57
C VAL A 125 -0.73 -24.01 14.79
N GLY A 126 -0.12 -24.69 13.82
CA GLY A 126 0.20 -26.11 13.89
C GLY A 126 -0.99 -27.05 13.72
N ALA A 127 -2.14 -26.55 13.26
CA ALA A 127 -3.34 -27.35 13.01
C ALA A 127 -3.30 -28.11 11.67
N ILE A 128 -2.34 -27.82 10.81
CA ILE A 128 -2.02 -28.58 9.60
C ILE A 128 -0.54 -28.94 9.66
N PRO A 129 -0.18 -30.24 9.72
CA PRO A 129 1.21 -30.67 9.67
C PRO A 129 1.79 -30.37 8.29
N THR A 130 3.09 -30.10 8.22
CA THR A 130 3.80 -29.81 6.95
C THR A 130 3.70 -30.95 5.93
N SER A 131 3.45 -32.18 6.37
CA SER A 131 3.18 -33.34 5.51
C SER A 131 1.92 -33.22 4.66
N GLU A 132 0.97 -32.35 5.04
CA GLU A 132 -0.28 -32.13 4.29
C GLU A 132 -0.15 -31.04 3.21
N PHE A 133 1.01 -30.39 3.08
CA PHE A 133 1.22 -29.30 2.12
C PHE A 133 0.86 -29.69 0.66
N GLU A 134 1.28 -30.89 0.23
CA GLU A 134 0.96 -31.42 -1.10
C GLU A 134 -0.55 -31.57 -1.34
N SER A 135 -1.31 -31.94 -0.29
CA SER A 135 -2.77 -32.01 -0.38
C SER A 135 -3.38 -30.64 -0.58
N SER A 136 -2.83 -29.61 0.06
CA SER A 136 -3.29 -28.22 -0.12
C SER A 136 -3.00 -27.70 -1.52
N MET A 137 -1.86 -28.06 -2.10
CA MET A 137 -1.55 -27.75 -3.50
C MET A 137 -2.50 -28.46 -4.47
N SER A 138 -2.77 -29.75 -4.24
CA SER A 138 -3.73 -30.51 -5.06
C SER A 138 -5.14 -29.89 -5.04
N GLU A 139 -5.55 -29.32 -3.90
CA GLU A 139 -6.84 -28.64 -3.82
C GLU A 139 -6.87 -27.34 -4.64
N LEU A 140 -5.80 -26.54 -4.59
CA LEU A 140 -5.66 -25.35 -5.44
C LEU A 140 -5.72 -25.69 -6.93
N ASP A 141 -5.10 -26.79 -7.35
CA ASP A 141 -5.16 -27.26 -8.73
C ASP A 141 -6.61 -27.56 -9.16
N LYS A 142 -7.40 -28.23 -8.31
CA LYS A 142 -8.83 -28.49 -8.57
C LYS A 142 -9.66 -27.21 -8.62
N MET A 143 -9.29 -26.20 -7.84
CA MET A 143 -9.94 -24.89 -7.87
C MET A 143 -9.62 -24.10 -9.15
N GLY A 144 -8.68 -24.58 -9.97
CA GLY A 144 -8.33 -23.98 -11.26
C GLY A 144 -7.11 -23.06 -11.18
N LEU A 145 -6.15 -23.35 -10.30
CA LEU A 145 -4.89 -22.61 -10.21
C LEU A 145 -4.20 -22.49 -11.58
N ALA A 146 -4.16 -23.58 -12.35
CA ALA A 146 -3.58 -23.59 -13.69
C ALA A 146 -4.22 -22.57 -14.65
N ASP A 147 -5.55 -22.41 -14.61
CA ASP A 147 -6.26 -21.45 -15.45
C ASP A 147 -5.90 -20.02 -15.06
N VAL A 148 -5.87 -19.71 -13.77
CA VAL A 148 -5.51 -18.39 -13.26
C VAL A 148 -4.04 -18.08 -13.58
N THR A 149 -3.13 -19.03 -13.38
CA THR A 149 -1.71 -18.86 -13.74
C THR A 149 -1.54 -18.57 -15.22
N ALA A 150 -2.27 -19.27 -16.10
CA ALA A 150 -2.22 -19.02 -17.54
C ALA A 150 -2.70 -17.60 -17.90
N ILE A 151 -3.77 -17.13 -17.27
CA ILE A 151 -4.27 -15.76 -17.44
C ILE A 151 -3.24 -14.71 -17.01
N TYR A 152 -2.65 -14.89 -15.82
CA TYR A 152 -1.60 -13.97 -15.33
C TYR A 152 -0.38 -13.97 -16.25
N GLN A 153 0.03 -15.15 -16.74
CA GLN A 153 1.14 -15.23 -17.69
C GLN A 153 0.82 -14.55 -19.02
N ALA A 154 -0.40 -14.70 -19.54
CA ALA A 154 -0.85 -14.03 -20.75
C ALA A 154 -0.86 -12.50 -20.59
N ALA A 155 -1.39 -12.00 -19.48
CA ALA A 155 -1.41 -10.58 -19.15
C ALA A 155 0.00 -10.01 -18.95
N TYR A 156 0.88 -10.75 -18.29
CA TYR A 156 2.29 -10.40 -18.16
C TYR A 156 2.98 -10.30 -19.53
N ASN A 157 2.78 -11.31 -20.39
CA ASN A 157 3.34 -11.32 -21.74
C ASN A 157 2.81 -10.17 -22.61
N ARG A 158 1.57 -9.72 -22.41
CA ARG A 158 1.05 -8.52 -23.09
C ARG A 158 1.70 -7.23 -22.59
N LYS A 159 1.98 -7.15 -21.29
CA LYS A 159 2.60 -5.97 -20.67
C LYS A 159 4.09 -5.83 -21.02
N MET A 160 4.80 -6.95 -21.15
CA MET A 160 6.25 -6.97 -21.40
C MET A 160 6.63 -6.95 -22.89
N LYS A 161 5.64 -6.87 -23.79
CA LYS A 161 5.85 -6.56 -25.21
C LYS A 161 5.83 -5.04 -25.40
#